data_AF-A0A2A9CG04-F1
#
_entry.id   AF-A0A2A9CG04-F1
#
_cell.length_a   1.000
_cell.length_b   1.000
_cell.length_c   1.000
_cell.angle_alpha   90.00
_cell.angle_beta   90.00
_cell.angle_gamma   90.00
#
_symmetry.space_group_name_H-M   'P 1'
#
loop_
_entity.id
_entity.type
_entity.pdbx_description
1 polymer ?
#
loop_
_entity_poly.entity_id
_entity_poly.type
_entity_poly.pdbx_seq_one_letter_code
_entity_poly.pdbx_strand_id
1 'polypeptide(L)' 'MQKEIISFLKNVEEPVTTREIMEYLSGKGYNPDEEELVRVIKDMPQGVVKEEYDASVIDPSPSVVYKAGPNA' A
#
# COMPACT_ATOMS: atom_id res chain seq x y z
N MET A 1 -3.47 5.11 10.57
CA MET A 1 -3.10 4.17 9.49
C MET A 1 -3.32 4.75 8.10
N GLN A 2 -4.53 5.10 7.65
CA GLN A 2 -4.76 5.64 6.29
C GLN A 2 -3.83 6.80 5.90
N LYS A 3 -3.70 7.81 6.77
CA LYS A 3 -2.80 8.96 6.54
C LYS A 3 -1.34 8.55 6.40
N GLU A 4 -0.90 7.55 7.16
CA GLU A 4 0.48 7.04 7.11
C GLU A 4 0.74 6.29 5.81
N ILE A 5 -0.22 5.47 5.36
CA ILE A 5 -0.16 4.78 4.07
C ILE A 5 -0.06 5.80 2.93
N ILE A 6 -0.94 6.81 2.90
CA ILE A 6 -0.93 7.87 1.88
C ILE A 6 0.40 8.64 1.92
N SER A 7 0.87 9.00 3.11
CA SER A 7 2.16 9.67 3.29
C SER A 7 3.30 8.83 2.72
N PHE A 8 3.34 7.53 3.01
CA PHE A 8 4.35 6.63 2.46
C PHE A 8 4.27 6.55 0.93
N LEU A 9 3.07 6.28 0.39
CA LEU A 9 2.82 6.16 -1.04
C LEU A 9 3.14 7.44 -1.84
N LYS A 10 3.04 8.62 -1.22
CA LYS A 10 3.42 9.90 -1.82
C LYS A 10 4.93 10.14 -1.89
N ASN A 11 5.69 9.49 -1.00
CA ASN A 11 7.13 9.66 -0.89
C ASN A 11 7.92 8.58 -1.65
N VAL A 12 7.23 7.63 -2.29
CA VAL A 12 7.83 6.59 -3.12
C VAL A 12 7.52 6.85 -4.59
N GLU A 13 8.54 6.76 -5.45
CA GLU A 13 8.38 6.95 -6.89
C GLU A 13 7.85 5.69 -7.58
N GLU A 14 8.22 4.52 -7.06
CA GLU A 14 7.83 3.21 -7.58
C GLU A 14 6.61 2.65 -6.83
N PRO A 15 5.78 1.84 -7.49
CA PRO A 15 4.74 1.07 -6.80
C PRO A 15 5.36 0.17 -5.73
N VAL A 16 4.71 0.08 -4.58
CA VAL A 16 5.19 -0.71 -3.44
C VAL A 16 4.26 -1.87 -3.14
N THR A 17 4.83 -2.96 -2.67
CA THR A 17 4.11 -4.17 -2.25
C THR A 17 3.37 -3.97 -0.93
N THR A 18 2.39 -4.84 -0.67
CA THR A 18 1.73 -4.95 0.64
C THR A 18 2.76 -5.04 1.78
N ARG A 19 3.81 -5.85 1.58
CA ARG A 19 4.86 -6.08 2.56
C ARG A 19 5.63 -4.80 2.91
N GLU A 20 6.02 -4.01 1.91
CA GLU A 20 6.71 -2.74 2.14
C GLU A 20 5.86 -1.75 2.93
N ILE A 21 4.55 -1.70 2.65
CA ILE A 21 3.62 -0.86 3.41
C ILE A 21 3.52 -1.36 4.86
N MET A 22 3.42 -2.67 5.09
CA MET A 22 3.40 -3.26 6.43
C MET A 22 4.70 -2.99 7.19
N GLU A 23 5.86 -3.12 6.54
CA GLU A 23 7.17 -2.83 7.14
C GLU A 23 7.29 -1.34 7.54
N TYR A 24 6.84 -0.42 6.68
CA TYR A 24 6.77 1.00 7.00
C TYR A 24 5.86 1.28 8.21
N LEU A 25 4.66 0.68 8.21
CA LEU A 25 3.68 0.84 9.29
C LEU A 25 4.20 0.27 10.62
N SER A 26 4.91 -0.87 10.59
CA SER A 26 5.51 -1.48 11.77
C SER A 26 6.55 -0.55 12.40
N GLY A 27 7.37 0.12 11.57
CA GLY A 27 8.30 1.15 12.02
C GLY A 27 7.64 2.37 12.67
N LYS A 28 6.34 2.59 12.42
CA LYS A 28 5.51 3.64 13.05
C LYS A 28 4.70 3.14 14.26
N GLY A 29 4.82 1.86 14.61
CA GLY A 29 4.09 1.23 15.71
C GLY A 29 2.71 0.67 15.31
N TYR A 30 2.41 0.58 14.01
CA TYR A 30 1.20 -0.07 13.50
C TYR A 30 1.56 -1.47 12.97
N ASN A 31 0.89 -2.51 13.46
CA ASN A 31 1.12 -3.88 12.99
C ASN A 31 -0.17 -4.47 12.39
N PRO A 32 -0.66 -3.94 11.25
CA PRO A 32 -1.80 -4.56 10.59
C PRO A 32 -1.39 -5.91 10.00
N ASP A 33 -2.35 -6.82 9.89
CA ASP A 33 -2.21 -7.97 8.99
C ASP A 33 -2.56 -7.58 7.54
N GLU A 34 -2.33 -8.50 6.61
CA GLU A 34 -2.59 -8.26 5.18
C GLU A 34 -4.07 -7.98 4.91
N GLU A 35 -4.99 -8.68 5.58
CA GLU A 35 -6.43 -8.46 5.40
C GLU A 35 -6.85 -7.06 5.89
N GLU A 36 -6.35 -6.65 7.04
CA GLU A 36 -6.58 -5.33 7.62
C GLU A 36 -6.05 -4.25 6.69
N LEU A 37 -4.80 -4.40 6.20
CA LEU A 37 -4.19 -3.43 5.29
C LEU A 37 -5.02 -3.30 4.00
N VAL A 38 -5.40 -4.41 3.38
CA VAL A 38 -6.22 -4.42 2.16
C VAL A 38 -7.59 -3.79 2.41
N ARG A 39 -8.23 -4.06 3.54
CA ARG A 39 -9.50 -3.40 3.91
C ARG A 39 -9.32 -1.89 4.04
N VAL A 40 -8.26 -1.45 4.72
CA VAL A 40 -7.99 -0.03 4.92
C VAL A 40 -7.71 0.69 3.60
N ILE A 41 -7.04 0.04 2.65
CA ILE A 41 -6.81 0.57 1.30
C ILE A 41 -8.14 0.63 0.51
N LYS A 42 -8.96 -0.42 0.58
CA LYS A 42 -10.28 -0.47 -0.09
C LYS A 42 -11.28 0.53 0.45
N ASP A 43 -11.20 0.86 1.73
CA ASP A 43 -12.02 1.88 2.37
C ASP A 43 -11.58 3.32 2.03
N MET A 44 -10.45 3.50 1.34
CA MET A 44 -10.02 4.83 0.89
C MET A 44 -10.88 5.33 -0.27
N PRO A 45 -11.08 6.67 -0.40
CA PRO A 45 -11.75 7.24 -1.55
C PRO A 45 -11.09 6.82 -2.87
N GLN A 46 -11.92 6.61 -3.90
CA GLN A 46 -11.42 6.22 -5.22
C GLN A 46 -10.37 7.23 -5.74
N GLY A 47 -9.25 6.70 -6.23
CA GLY A 47 -8.15 7.49 -6.77
C GLY A 47 -7.16 8.04 -5.74
N VAL A 48 -7.31 7.70 -4.45
CA VAL A 48 -6.28 7.98 -3.41
C VAL A 48 -5.14 6.97 -3.48
N VAL A 49 -5.45 5.69 -3.68
CA VAL A 49 -4.47 4.62 -3.92
C VAL A 49 -4.82 3.94 -5.23
N LYS A 50 -3.80 3.65 -6.04
CA LYS A 50 -3.93 2.89 -7.28
C LYS A 50 -3.30 1.52 -7.07
N GLU A 51 -4.07 0.47 -7.36
CA GLU A 51 -3.60 -0.91 -7.41
C GLU A 51 -3.11 -1.20 -8.83
N GLU A 52 -1.89 -1.71 -8.95
CA GLU A 52 -1.30 -2.16 -10.22
C GLU A 52 -0.85 -3.62 -10.08
N TYR A 53 -0.87 -4.36 -11.19
CA TYR A 53 -0.40 -5.74 -11.23
C TYR A 53 0.99 -5.75 -11.85
N ASP A 54 2.00 -6.11 -11.07
CA ASP A 54 3.38 -6.21 -11.53
C ASP A 54 3.85 -7.67 -11.51
N ALA A 55 3.78 -8.32 -12.67
CA ALA A 55 4.21 -9.71 -12.83
C ALA A 55 5.73 -9.94 -12.60
N SER A 56 6.53 -8.89 -12.40
CA SER A 56 7.95 -9.00 -12.07
C SER A 56 8.24 -9.12 -10.56
N VAL A 57 7.25 -8.85 -9.72
CA VAL A 57 7.38 -8.95 -8.26
C VAL A 57 7.35 -10.41 -7.84
N ILE A 58 8.47 -10.90 -7.29
CA ILE A 58 8.65 -12.26 -6.76
C ILE A 58 8.06 -12.33 -5.34
N ASP A 59 6.78 -11.95 -5.17
CA ASP A 59 6.02 -12.17 -3.94
C ASP A 59 5.05 -13.34 -4.19
N PRO A 60 4.93 -14.32 -3.27
CA PRO A 60 4.00 -15.45 -3.41
C PRO A 60 2.50 -15.07 -3.38
N SER A 61 2.14 -13.85 -2.97
CA SER A 61 0.78 -13.30 -3.12
C SER A 61 0.61 -12.64 -4.50
N PRO A 62 -0.62 -12.58 -5.08
CA PRO A 62 -0.83 -11.98 -6.40
C PRO A 62 -0.18 -10.60 -6.41
N SER A 63 0.60 -10.35 -7.46
CA SER A 63 1.60 -9.28 -7.58
C SER A 63 0.99 -7.87 -7.62
N VAL A 64 0.18 -7.54 -6.61
CA VAL A 64 -0.51 -6.28 -6.44
C VAL A 64 0.45 -5.34 -5.74
N VAL A 65 0.78 -4.28 -6.45
CA VAL A 65 1.54 -3.16 -5.94
C VAL A 65 0.64 -1.94 -5.84
N TYR A 66 0.94 -1.06 -4.90
CA TYR A 66 0.16 0.11 -4.57
C TYR A 66 0.99 1.37 -4.85
N LYS A 67 0.34 2.38 -5.42
CA LYS A 67 0.92 3.71 -5.62
C LYS A 67 -0.05 4.80 -5.19
N ALA A 68 0.48 5.97 -4.82
CA ALA A 68 -0.36 7.15 -4.63
C ALA A 68 -1.11 7.47 -5.93
N GLY A 69 -2.43 7.59 -5.83
CA GLY A 69 -3.27 8.02 -6.93
C GLY A 69 -3.30 9.55 -7.06
N PRO A 70 -3.93 10.09 -8.12
CA PRO A 70 -3.98 11.53 -8.37
C PRO A 70 -4.73 12.34 -7.29
N ASN A 71 -5.54 11.67 -6.46
CA ASN A 71 -6.31 12.30 -5.38
C ASN A 71 -5.69 12.09 -3.99
N ALA A 72 -4.48 11.50 -3.93
CA ALA A 72 -3.77 11.23 -2.69
C ALA A 72 -3.46 12.50 -1.91
#